data_AF-A0A1V5W218-F1
#
_entry.id   AF-A0A1V5W218-F1
#
_cell.length_a   1.000
_cell.length_b   1.000
_cell.length_c   1.000
_cell.angle_alpha   90.00
_cell.angle_beta   90.00
_cell.angle_gamma   90.00
#
_symmetry.space_group_name_H-M   'P 1'
#
loop_
_entity.id
_entity.type
_entity.pdbx_description
1 polymer ?
#
loop_
_entity_poly.entity_id
_entity_poly.type
_entity_poly.pdbx_seq_one_letter_code
_entity_poly.pdbx_strand_id
1 'polypeptide(L)'
;MNAFSALFLWLLLNFSSQDIKAREASDNYLELRRYYLKWSSGPPGSASYFRKILYSHLVEMIGKEIKTDYDYTLWSFDGNTIEAKFACSQWLVLKGEISDRETLKKVQLGKNFEEKTKLLFSISGKIKRFRLSEYEGERKVFLILENIKTETFLLE
;
A
#
# COMPACT_ATOMS: atom_id res chain seq x y z
N MET A 1 34.31 3.32 -27.40
CA MET A 1 33.27 3.41 -26.35
C MET A 1 33.72 2.57 -25.18
N ASN A 2 34.16 3.20 -24.09
CA ASN A 2 34.75 2.49 -22.95
C ASN A 2 33.66 1.78 -22.14
N ALA A 3 33.89 0.53 -21.75
CA ALA A 3 32.97 -0.29 -20.95
C ALA A 3 32.51 0.41 -19.64
N PHE A 4 33.36 1.25 -19.06
CA PHE A 4 33.04 2.09 -17.90
C PHE A 4 31.95 3.13 -18.18
N SER A 5 31.93 3.73 -19.38
CA SER A 5 30.90 4.69 -19.77
C SER A 5 29.55 4.02 -19.98
N ALA A 6 29.54 2.81 -20.54
CA ALA A 6 28.33 2.01 -20.72
C ALA A 6 27.75 1.52 -19.38
N LEU A 7 28.60 1.07 -18.44
CA LEU A 7 28.18 0.67 -17.09
C LEU A 7 27.60 1.86 -16.31
N PHE A 8 28.24 3.02 -16.40
CA PHE A 8 27.78 4.25 -15.74
C PHE A 8 26.45 4.76 -16.30
N LEU A 9 26.29 4.77 -17.64
CA LEU A 9 25.01 5.09 -18.29
C LEU A 9 23.91 4.11 -17.92
N TRP A 10 24.23 2.80 -17.88
CA TRP A 10 23.27 1.77 -17.47
C TRP A 10 22.84 1.92 -16.01
N LEU A 11 23.77 2.24 -15.10
CA LEU A 11 23.46 2.52 -13.69
C LEU A 11 22.57 3.75 -13.55
N LEU A 12 22.89 4.85 -14.22
CA LEU A 12 22.09 6.08 -14.18
C LEU A 12 20.67 5.86 -14.74
N LEU A 13 20.54 5.13 -15.84
CA LEU A 13 19.24 4.82 -16.42
C LEU A 13 18.39 3.92 -15.51
N ASN A 14 18.99 2.89 -14.90
CA ASN A 14 18.27 2.04 -13.94
C ASN A 14 17.86 2.81 -12.68
N PHE A 15 18.73 3.67 -12.15
CA PHE A 15 18.43 4.49 -10.98
C PHE A 15 17.26 5.45 -11.24
N SER A 16 17.32 6.17 -12.37
CA SER A 16 16.22 7.06 -12.77
C SER A 16 14.89 6.32 -12.99
N SER A 17 14.94 5.10 -13.55
CA SER A 17 13.73 4.29 -13.74
C SER A 17 13.13 3.83 -12.42
N GLN A 18 13.95 3.50 -11.42
CA GLN A 18 13.47 3.12 -10.09
C GLN A 18 12.83 4.29 -9.35
N ASP A 19 13.45 5.48 -9.40
CA ASP A 19 12.88 6.68 -8.79
C ASP A 19 11.54 7.08 -9.42
N ILE A 20 11.43 6.98 -10.75
CA ILE A 20 10.17 7.25 -11.47
C ILE A 20 9.07 6.28 -11.02
N LYS A 21 9.38 4.99 -10.94
CA LYS A 21 8.41 3.97 -10.50
C LYS A 21 8.00 4.15 -9.04
N ALA A 22 8.95 4.49 -8.16
CA ALA A 22 8.66 4.76 -6.75
C ALA A 22 7.73 5.96 -6.60
N ARG A 23 7.99 7.03 -7.35
CA ARG A 23 7.13 8.21 -7.39
C ARG A 23 5.74 7.90 -7.92
N GLU A 24 5.63 7.17 -9.02
CA GLU A 24 4.36 6.73 -9.59
C GLU A 24 3.55 5.88 -8.59
N ALA A 25 4.21 4.99 -7.84
CA ALA A 25 3.56 4.18 -6.82
C ALA A 25 2.99 5.02 -5.66
N SER A 26 3.70 6.07 -5.24
CA SER A 26 3.20 7.03 -4.24
C SER A 26 2.08 7.91 -4.79
N ASP A 27 2.18 8.36 -6.04
CA ASP A 27 1.13 9.15 -6.70
C ASP A 27 -0.17 8.33 -6.83
N ASN A 28 -0.06 7.04 -7.18
CA ASN A 28 -1.19 6.11 -7.19
C ASN A 28 -1.89 6.01 -5.82
N TYR A 29 -1.13 5.99 -4.73
CA TYR A 29 -1.70 6.00 -3.38
C TYR A 29 -2.45 7.29 -3.07
N LEU A 30 -1.85 8.44 -3.41
CA LEU A 30 -2.47 9.75 -3.19
C LEU A 30 -3.75 9.94 -4.01
N GLU A 31 -3.77 9.50 -5.26
CA GLU A 31 -4.98 9.53 -6.09
C GLU A 31 -6.08 8.65 -5.52
N LEU A 32 -5.75 7.41 -5.13
CA LEU A 32 -6.71 6.51 -4.48
C LEU A 32 -7.32 7.17 -3.23
N ARG A 33 -6.49 7.78 -2.38
CA ARG A 33 -6.94 8.51 -1.19
C ARG A 33 -7.89 9.65 -1.55
N ARG A 34 -7.60 10.43 -2.60
CA ARG A 34 -8.49 11.52 -3.07
C ARG A 34 -9.84 11.00 -3.53
N TYR A 35 -9.89 9.92 -4.31
CA TYR A 35 -11.14 9.32 -4.74
C TYR A 35 -11.95 8.75 -3.57
N TYR A 36 -11.27 8.10 -2.62
CA TYR A 36 -11.90 7.65 -1.39
C TYR A 36 -12.52 8.81 -0.61
N LEU A 37 -11.81 9.92 -0.39
CA LEU A 37 -12.33 11.06 0.37
C LEU A 37 -13.58 11.68 -0.27
N LYS A 38 -13.65 11.73 -1.61
CA LYS A 38 -14.87 12.15 -2.33
C LYS A 38 -16.02 11.18 -2.10
N TRP A 39 -15.73 9.87 -2.06
CA TRP A 39 -16.74 8.87 -1.75
C TRP A 39 -17.18 8.92 -0.29
N SER A 40 -16.28 9.09 0.68
CA SER A 40 -16.61 9.11 2.11
C SER A 40 -17.31 10.38 2.54
N SER A 41 -16.86 11.54 2.05
CA SER A 41 -17.19 12.85 2.60
C SER A 41 -17.68 13.84 1.53
N GLY A 42 -18.11 13.34 0.37
CA GLY A 42 -18.70 14.16 -0.69
C GLY A 42 -20.08 14.74 -0.31
N PRO A 43 -20.64 15.64 -1.15
CA PRO A 43 -21.96 16.22 -0.94
C PRO A 43 -23.06 15.19 -0.63
N PRO A 44 -24.07 15.53 0.20
CA PRO A 44 -25.19 14.64 0.48
C PRO A 44 -25.84 14.11 -0.80
N GLY A 45 -26.15 12.81 -0.84
CA GLY A 45 -26.75 12.14 -2.01
C GLY A 45 -25.80 11.78 -3.16
N SER A 46 -24.54 12.22 -3.13
CA SER A 46 -23.56 11.96 -4.21
C SER A 46 -22.76 10.66 -4.03
N ALA A 47 -22.95 9.92 -2.93
CA ALA A 47 -22.12 8.77 -2.57
C ALA A 47 -22.09 7.69 -3.67
N SER A 48 -23.23 7.37 -4.28
CA SER A 48 -23.30 6.37 -5.37
C SER A 48 -22.49 6.77 -6.61
N TYR A 49 -22.50 8.07 -6.94
CA TYR A 49 -21.71 8.62 -8.04
C TYR A 49 -20.20 8.50 -7.78
N PHE A 50 -19.74 8.96 -6.61
CA PHE A 50 -18.33 8.84 -6.25
C PHE A 50 -17.87 7.40 -6.05
N ARG A 51 -18.76 6.50 -5.60
CA ARG A 51 -18.47 5.06 -5.55
C ARG A 51 -18.17 4.50 -6.94
N LYS A 52 -18.94 4.88 -7.97
CA LYS A 52 -18.70 4.45 -9.36
C LYS A 52 -17.37 4.98 -9.89
N ILE A 53 -17.05 6.25 -9.62
CA ILE A 53 -15.76 6.83 -10.03
C ILE A 53 -14.60 6.11 -9.36
N LEU A 54 -14.66 5.92 -8.04
CA LEU A 54 -13.63 5.19 -7.29
C LEU A 54 -13.49 3.76 -7.81
N TYR A 55 -14.61 3.09 -8.12
CA TYR A 55 -14.58 1.75 -8.70
C TYR A 55 -13.86 1.72 -10.05
N SER A 56 -14.19 2.63 -10.97
CA SER A 56 -13.53 2.73 -12.28
C SER A 56 -12.03 2.98 -12.13
N HIS A 57 -11.65 3.91 -11.26
CA HIS A 57 -10.23 4.17 -10.97
C HIS A 57 -9.52 2.92 -10.42
N LEU A 58 -10.15 2.19 -9.50
CA LEU A 58 -9.58 0.95 -8.96
C LEU A 58 -9.42 -0.15 -10.02
N VAL A 59 -10.30 -0.23 -11.02
CA VAL A 59 -10.14 -1.13 -12.18
C VAL A 59 -8.88 -0.76 -12.97
N GLU A 60 -8.66 0.53 -13.23
CA GLU A 60 -7.46 1.03 -13.93
C GLU A 60 -6.17 0.84 -13.11
N MET A 61 -6.28 0.75 -11.78
CA MET A 61 -5.15 0.50 -10.89
C MET A 61 -4.75 -0.98 -10.82
N ILE A 62 -5.54 -1.92 -11.35
CA ILE A 62 -5.16 -3.34 -11.37
C ILE A 62 -3.84 -3.49 -12.15
N GLY A 63 -2.87 -4.13 -11.52
CA GLY A 63 -1.53 -4.32 -12.07
C GLY A 63 -0.59 -3.13 -11.89
N LYS A 64 -1.05 -2.01 -11.33
CA LYS A 64 -0.17 -0.90 -10.94
C LYS A 64 0.43 -1.14 -9.56
N GLU A 65 1.60 -0.55 -9.34
CA GLU A 65 2.26 -0.55 -8.04
C GLU A 65 1.71 0.60 -7.20
N ILE A 66 1.51 0.37 -5.91
CA ILE A 66 1.11 1.37 -4.92
C ILE A 66 2.16 1.40 -3.82
N LYS A 67 2.46 2.58 -3.27
CA LYS A 67 3.29 2.75 -2.07
C LYS A 67 2.60 3.70 -1.11
N THR A 68 2.30 3.22 0.09
CA THR A 68 1.66 4.04 1.13
C THR A 68 2.65 4.97 1.82
N ASP A 69 2.13 5.95 2.56
CA ASP A 69 2.91 6.69 3.54
C ASP A 69 3.32 5.79 4.74
N TYR A 70 4.12 6.34 5.65
CA TYR A 70 4.51 5.70 6.92
C TYR A 70 3.42 5.91 7.98
N ASP A 71 2.20 5.46 7.70
CA ASP A 71 1.04 5.68 8.58
C ASP A 71 0.44 4.36 9.08
N TYR A 72 0.91 3.22 8.60
CA TYR A 72 0.26 1.93 8.81
C TYR A 72 0.85 1.12 9.97
N THR A 73 -0.02 0.49 10.76
CA THR A 73 0.37 -0.46 11.83
C THR A 73 -0.10 -1.87 11.50
N LEU A 74 0.65 -2.91 11.87
CA LEU A 74 0.29 -4.31 11.59
C LEU A 74 -0.81 -4.78 12.56
N TRP A 75 -1.97 -5.17 12.02
CA TRP A 75 -3.16 -5.57 12.78
C TRP A 75 -3.23 -7.09 13.04
N SER A 76 -2.78 -7.92 12.11
CA SER A 76 -2.69 -9.37 12.30
C SER A 76 -1.55 -9.95 11.50
N PHE A 77 -0.93 -11.01 12.04
CA PHE A 77 0.13 -11.76 11.38
C PHE A 77 -0.11 -13.26 11.58
N ASP A 78 -0.51 -13.96 10.52
CA ASP A 78 -0.50 -15.41 10.50
C ASP A 78 0.82 -15.86 9.85
N GLY A 79 1.66 -16.54 10.63
CA GLY A 79 3.02 -16.91 10.23
C GLY A 79 3.12 -17.85 9.03
N ASN A 80 2.00 -18.41 8.57
CA ASN A 80 1.93 -19.34 7.43
C ASN A 80 1.37 -18.72 6.14
N THR A 81 0.57 -17.67 6.26
CA THR A 81 -0.07 -16.99 5.12
C THR A 81 -0.05 -15.53 5.48
N ILE A 82 1.00 -14.84 5.04
CA ILE A 82 1.28 -13.50 5.53
C ILE A 82 0.17 -12.58 5.05
N GLU A 83 -0.85 -12.39 5.88
CA GLU A 83 -1.95 -11.46 5.68
C GLU A 83 -1.76 -10.33 6.66
N ALA A 84 -0.89 -9.41 6.28
CA ALA A 84 -0.67 -8.19 7.02
C ALA A 84 -1.85 -7.25 6.76
N LYS A 85 -2.80 -7.18 7.70
CA LYS A 85 -3.79 -6.10 7.73
C LYS A 85 -3.10 -4.88 8.28
N PHE A 86 -3.23 -3.75 7.61
CA PHE A 86 -2.67 -2.52 8.14
C PHE A 86 -3.75 -1.47 8.38
N ALA A 87 -3.68 -0.78 9.52
CA ALA A 87 -4.67 0.23 9.89
C ALA A 87 -4.01 1.60 10.06
N CYS A 88 -4.38 2.53 9.17
CA CYS A 88 -4.49 3.94 9.49
C CYS A 88 -5.80 4.48 8.93
N SER A 89 -6.58 5.20 9.73
CA SER A 89 -7.85 5.85 9.34
C SER A 89 -8.97 4.95 8.79
N GLN A 90 -9.05 3.68 9.21
CA GLN A 90 -10.16 2.72 8.99
C GLN A 90 -10.58 2.45 7.53
N TRP A 91 -10.08 3.18 6.53
CA TRP A 91 -10.62 3.16 5.18
C TRP A 91 -9.88 2.24 4.22
N LEU A 92 -8.56 2.11 4.32
CA LEU A 92 -7.76 1.26 3.43
C LEU A 92 -7.29 0.03 4.18
N VAL A 93 -7.66 -1.14 3.68
CA VAL A 93 -7.21 -2.44 4.18
C VAL A 93 -6.37 -3.10 3.10
N LEU A 94 -5.08 -3.27 3.39
CA LEU A 94 -4.16 -4.00 2.53
C LEU A 94 -4.09 -5.46 2.98
N LYS A 95 -3.95 -6.38 2.01
CA LYS A 95 -3.80 -7.82 2.24
C LYS A 95 -2.88 -8.40 1.18
N GLY A 96 -1.95 -9.27 1.56
CA GLY A 96 -1.11 -10.00 0.60
C GLY A 96 0.18 -10.44 1.27
N GLU A 97 0.91 -11.31 0.58
CA GLU A 97 2.07 -12.01 1.12
C GLU A 97 3.32 -11.11 1.15
N ILE A 98 3.96 -11.01 2.32
CA ILE A 98 5.24 -10.28 2.47
C ILE A 98 6.36 -11.18 1.96
N SER A 99 7.09 -10.68 0.97
CA SER A 99 8.21 -11.40 0.37
C SER A 99 9.50 -11.31 1.20
N ASP A 100 9.64 -10.28 2.03
CA ASP A 100 10.86 -10.01 2.79
C ASP A 100 10.94 -10.78 4.12
N ARG A 101 11.88 -11.74 4.18
CA ARG A 101 12.17 -12.54 5.38
C ARG A 101 12.70 -11.72 6.56
N GLU A 102 13.36 -10.59 6.33
CA GLU A 102 13.87 -9.76 7.42
C GLU A 102 12.76 -9.02 8.14
N THR A 103 11.83 -8.43 7.38
CA THR A 103 10.59 -7.89 7.94
C THR A 103 9.83 -8.97 8.71
N LEU A 104 9.68 -10.17 8.15
CA LEU A 104 9.01 -11.27 8.85
C LEU A 104 9.66 -11.61 10.19
N LYS A 105 11.00 -11.62 10.26
CA LYS A 105 11.73 -11.82 11.53
C LYS A 105 11.48 -10.69 12.54
N LYS A 106 11.52 -9.43 12.10
CA LYS A 106 11.24 -8.27 12.97
C LYS A 106 9.81 -8.32 13.52
N VAL A 107 8.87 -8.71 12.68
CA VAL A 107 7.45 -8.91 13.03
C VAL A 107 7.28 -10.12 13.97
N GLN A 108 7.96 -11.24 13.73
CA GLN A 108 7.92 -12.43 14.61
C GLN A 108 8.57 -12.25 15.97
N LEU A 109 9.58 -11.38 16.09
CA LEU A 109 10.25 -11.10 17.37
C LEU A 109 9.32 -10.33 18.34
N GLY A 110 8.31 -9.63 17.82
CA GLY A 110 7.28 -8.92 18.58
C GLY A 110 6.11 -9.81 19.03
N LYS A 111 6.36 -11.04 19.50
CA LYS A 111 5.31 -12.02 19.89
C LYS A 111 4.28 -11.55 20.94
N ASN A 112 4.47 -10.37 21.53
CA ASN A 112 3.48 -9.67 22.35
C ASN A 112 2.76 -8.59 21.52
N PHE A 113 2.02 -8.99 20.48
CA PHE A 113 1.24 -8.09 19.61
C PHE A 113 0.13 -7.29 20.33
N GLU A 114 -0.12 -7.59 21.61
CA GLU A 114 -0.99 -6.78 22.48
C GLU A 114 -0.36 -5.41 22.81
N GLU A 115 0.97 -5.30 22.78
CA GLU A 115 1.64 -4.00 22.77
C GLU A 115 1.65 -3.48 21.32
N LYS A 116 0.78 -2.50 21.04
CA LYS A 116 0.80 -1.71 19.81
C LYS A 116 2.25 -1.39 19.43
N THR A 117 2.78 -2.07 18.43
CA THR A 117 4.13 -1.80 17.95
C THR A 117 4.20 -0.32 17.59
N LYS A 118 5.11 0.46 18.19
CA LYS A 118 5.40 1.86 17.81
C LYS A 118 5.98 2.01 16.39
N LEU A 119 5.92 0.94 15.59
CA LEU A 119 6.44 0.85 14.24
C LEU A 119 5.36 1.27 13.26
N LEU A 120 5.69 2.28 12.46
CA LEU A 120 4.90 2.66 11.31
C LEU A 120 5.52 2.03 10.06
N PHE A 121 4.67 1.46 9.22
CA PHE A 121 5.05 0.77 8.01
C PHE A 121 4.62 1.61 6.80
N SER A 122 5.52 1.73 5.82
CA SER A 122 5.15 2.04 4.44
C SER A 122 5.08 0.74 3.67
N ILE A 123 3.97 0.50 2.98
CA ILE A 123 3.67 -0.75 2.31
C ILE A 123 3.63 -0.49 0.83
N SER A 124 4.34 -1.31 0.07
CA SER A 124 4.29 -1.28 -1.39
C SER A 124 3.98 -2.65 -1.97
N GLY A 125 3.36 -2.66 -3.13
CA GLY A 125 3.03 -3.89 -3.85
C GLY A 125 2.18 -3.62 -5.07
N LYS A 126 2.03 -4.64 -5.92
CA LYS A 126 1.23 -4.58 -7.13
C LYS A 126 -0.22 -4.96 -6.83
N ILE A 127 -1.18 -4.16 -7.27
CA ILE A 127 -2.61 -4.43 -7.02
C ILE A 127 -3.06 -5.61 -7.88
N LYS A 128 -3.45 -6.72 -7.24
CA LYS A 128 -4.00 -7.91 -7.89
C LYS A 128 -5.50 -7.82 -8.09
N ARG A 129 -6.21 -7.41 -7.04
CA ARG A 129 -7.68 -7.27 -7.01
C ARG A 129 -8.09 -6.36 -5.86
N PHE A 130 -9.33 -5.89 -5.91
CA PHE A 130 -9.87 -5.01 -4.88
C PHE A 130 -11.32 -5.35 -4.53
N ARG A 131 -11.79 -4.81 -3.41
CA ARG A 131 -13.20 -4.81 -3.01
C ARG A 131 -13.54 -3.48 -2.33
N LEU A 132 -14.71 -2.94 -2.65
CA LEU A 132 -15.31 -1.85 -1.88
C LEU A 132 -16.32 -2.42 -0.89
N SER A 133 -16.33 -1.91 0.33
CA SER A 133 -17.30 -2.26 1.37
C SER A 133 -17.94 -1.01 1.93
N GLU A 134 -19.24 -1.09 2.17
CA GLU A 134 -20.00 -0.08 2.89
C GLU A 134 -20.87 -0.85 3.89
N TYR A 135 -20.48 -0.85 5.15
CA TYR A 135 -21.14 -1.61 6.22
C TYR A 135 -21.32 -0.70 7.43
N GLU A 136 -22.55 -0.60 7.95
CA GLU A 136 -22.89 0.29 9.09
C GLU A 136 -22.43 1.75 8.90
N GLY A 137 -22.39 2.24 7.66
CA GLY A 137 -21.91 3.59 7.33
C GLY A 137 -20.39 3.72 7.23
N GLU A 138 -19.62 2.68 7.59
CA GLU A 138 -18.18 2.64 7.37
C GLU A 138 -17.85 2.23 5.93
N ARG A 139 -17.15 3.10 5.22
CA ARG A 139 -16.68 2.88 3.85
C ARG A 139 -15.23 2.42 3.87
N LYS A 140 -14.97 1.28 3.22
CA LYS A 140 -13.63 0.67 3.17
C LYS A 140 -13.26 0.22 1.77
N VAL A 141 -11.99 0.41 1.43
CA VAL A 141 -11.29 -0.10 0.26
C VAL A 141 -10.40 -1.24 0.73
N PHE A 142 -10.60 -2.42 0.16
CA PHE A 142 -9.74 -3.57 0.38
C PHE A 142 -8.90 -3.77 -0.87
N LEU A 143 -7.57 -3.74 -0.73
CA LEU A 143 -6.64 -4.10 -1.79
C LEU A 143 -5.95 -5.41 -1.47
N ILE A 144 -5.87 -6.27 -2.47
CA ILE A 144 -5.08 -7.49 -2.41
C ILE A 144 -3.86 -7.27 -3.28
N LEU A 145 -2.69 -7.29 -2.67
CA LEU A 145 -1.41 -6.97 -3.28
C LEU A 145 -0.58 -8.23 -3.55
N GLU A 146 0.22 -8.19 -4.60
CA GLU A 146 1.29 -9.12 -4.92
C GLU A 146 2.64 -8.47 -4.68
N ASN A 147 3.64 -9.29 -4.33
CA ASN A 147 5.02 -8.87 -4.09
C ASN A 147 5.13 -7.77 -3.04
N ILE A 148 4.49 -7.96 -1.88
CA ILE A 148 4.52 -6.93 -0.84
C ILE A 148 5.94 -6.73 -0.34
N LYS A 149 6.30 -5.45 -0.26
CA LYS A 149 7.50 -4.94 0.41
C LYS A 149 7.08 -3.94 1.46
N THR A 150 7.83 -3.89 2.55
CA THR A 150 7.55 -3.03 3.69
C THR A 150 8.81 -2.28 4.10
N GLU A 151 8.66 -0.98 4.34
CA GLU A 151 9.68 -0.13 4.94
C GLU A 151 9.18 0.28 6.33
N THR A 152 10.06 0.30 7.33
CA THR A 152 9.70 0.61 8.71
C THR A 152 10.30 1.92 9.17
N PHE A 153 9.52 2.72 9.89
CA PHE A 153 9.99 3.88 10.63
C PHE A 153 9.74 3.67 12.14
N LEU A 154 10.77 3.91 12.95
CA LEU A 154 10.69 3.88 14.41
C LEU A 154 10.24 5.26 14.90
N LEU A 155 9.13 5.33 15.62
CA LEU A 155 8.80 6.51 16.41
C LEU A 155 9.69 6.52 17.66
N GLU A 156 10.68 7.42 17.68
CA GLU A 156 11.48 7.75 18.87
C GLU A 156 10.60 8.24 20.03
#